data_AF-A0A538G779-F1
#
_entry.id   AF-A0A538G779-F1
#
_cell.length_a   1.000
_cell.length_b   1.000
_cell.length_c   1.000
_cell.angle_alpha   90.00
_cell.angle_beta   90.00
_cell.angle_gamma   90.00
#
_symmetry.space_group_name_H-M   'P 1'
#
loop_
_entity.id
_entity.type
_entity.pdbx_description
1 polymer ?
#
loop_
_entity_poly.entity_id
_entity_poly.type
_entity_poly.pdbx_seq_one_letter_code
_entity_poly.pdbx_strand_id
1 'polypeptide(L)' 'MAEDNYVRIEVGLDGGQVLSVLVTAESAADLEHALNASANSTIALESQDGALHVVVPRVLYVKRFAREGRVGFGH' A
#
# COMPACT_ATOMS: atom_id res chain seq x y z
N MET A 1 -18.42 -0.31 -13.96
CA MET A 1 -17.92 -1.48 -13.21
C MET A 1 -16.40 -1.50 -13.30
N ALA A 2 -15.74 -0.60 -12.58
CA ALA A 2 -14.28 -0.53 -12.42
C ALA A 2 -13.92 0.46 -11.29
N GLU A 3 -14.79 0.58 -10.30
CA GLU A 3 -14.51 1.37 -9.10
C GLU A 3 -14.07 0.39 -8.01
N ASP A 4 -12.88 0.64 -7.48
CA ASP A 4 -12.44 0.24 -6.15
C ASP A 4 -11.92 -1.19 -5.95
N ASN A 5 -10.69 -1.44 -6.43
CA ASN A 5 -9.78 -2.35 -5.74
C ASN A 5 -8.55 -1.61 -5.20
N TYR A 6 -8.80 -0.42 -4.65
CA TYR A 6 -7.79 0.29 -3.90
C TYR A 6 -7.81 -0.17 -2.44
N VAL A 7 -6.63 -0.30 -1.86
CA VAL A 7 -6.44 -0.62 -0.46
C VAL A 7 -5.59 0.47 0.15
N ARG A 8 -5.95 0.91 1.36
CA ARG A 8 -5.12 1.85 2.10
C ARG A 8 -3.92 1.10 2.65
N ILE A 9 -2.75 1.64 2.42
CA ILE A 9 -1.51 1.23 3.08
C ILE A 9 -0.94 2.41 3.85
N GLU A 10 -0.25 2.08 4.93
CA GLU A 10 0.57 3.01 5.70
C GLU A 10 2.00 2.48 5.72
N VAL A 11 2.95 3.32 5.35
CA VAL A 11 4.38 3.01 5.25
C VAL A 11 5.14 3.91 6.20
N GLY A 12 5.80 3.33 7.20
CA GLY A 12 6.75 4.04 8.03
C GLY A 12 8.12 4.10 7.35
N LEU A 13 8.71 5.28 7.26
CA LEU A 13 10.02 5.49 6.63
C LEU A 13 11.08 5.80 7.69
N ASP A 14 12.32 5.42 7.37
CA ASP A 14 13.52 5.87 8.06
C ASP A 14 13.54 7.41 8.15
N GLY A 15 13.78 7.95 9.35
CA GLY A 15 13.64 9.38 9.64
C GLY A 15 12.28 9.79 10.22
N GLY A 16 11.39 8.84 10.52
CA GLY A 16 10.16 9.06 11.28
C GLY A 16 8.96 9.58 10.48
N GLN A 17 9.09 9.65 9.15
CA GLN A 17 7.98 10.00 8.27
C GLN A 17 7.02 8.82 8.13
N VAL A 18 5.72 9.11 8.01
CA VAL A 18 4.68 8.11 7.77
C VAL A 18 3.89 8.52 6.53
N LEU A 19 3.79 7.60 5.57
CA LEU A 19 3.05 7.80 4.33
C LEU A 19 1.78 6.95 4.35
N SER A 20 0.62 7.60 4.20
CA SER A 20 -0.69 6.94 4.05
C SER A 20 -1.17 7.14 2.61
N VAL A 21 -1.43 6.06 1.88
CA VAL A 21 -1.83 6.13 0.45
C VAL A 21 -2.77 5.00 0.07
N LEU A 22 -3.67 5.27 -0.89
CA LEU A 22 -4.55 4.28 -1.50
C LEU A 22 -3.88 3.74 -2.77
N VAL A 23 -3.55 2.45 -2.77
CA VAL A 23 -2.89 1.77 -3.90
C VAL A 23 -3.70 0.59 -4.40
N THR A 24 -3.45 0.13 -5.62
CA THR A 24 -4.10 -1.10 -6.09
C THR A 24 -3.74 -2.29 -5.19
N ALA A 25 -4.65 -3.26 -5.06
CA ALA A 25 -4.37 -4.45 -4.26
C ALA A 25 -3.18 -5.28 -4.79
N GLU A 26 -2.89 -5.20 -6.09
CA GLU A 26 -1.71 -5.80 -6.71
C GLU A 26 -0.43 -5.10 -6.24
N SER A 27 -0.36 -3.76 -6.32
CA SER A 27 0.78 -2.99 -5.81
C SER A 27 1.02 -3.20 -4.32
N ALA A 28 -0.05 -3.34 -3.52
CA ALA A 28 0.09 -3.67 -2.11
C ALA A 28 0.74 -5.06 -1.90
N ALA A 29 0.35 -6.06 -2.67
CA ALA A 29 0.93 -7.40 -2.59
C ALA A 29 2.40 -7.44 -3.06
N ASP A 30 2.74 -6.69 -4.11
CA ASP A 30 4.11 -6.57 -4.61
C ASP A 30 5.04 -5.92 -3.58
N LEU A 31 4.57 -4.86 -2.91
CA LEU A 31 5.27 -4.22 -1.79
C LEU A 31 5.52 -5.20 -0.64
N GLU A 32 4.49 -5.94 -0.21
CA GLU A 32 4.61 -6.96 0.83
C GLU A 32 5.64 -8.03 0.44
N HIS A 33 5.63 -8.49 -0.82
CA HIS A 33 6.58 -9.47 -1.32
C HIS A 33 8.02 -8.95 -1.30
N ALA A 34 8.26 -7.74 -1.80
CA ALA A 34 9.58 -7.13 -1.86
C ALA A 34 10.18 -6.90 -0.46
N LEU A 35 9.36 -6.53 0.52
CA LEU A 35 9.76 -6.39 1.92
C LEU A 35 10.20 -7.73 2.52
N ASN A 36 9.44 -8.80 2.27
CA ASN A 36 9.78 -10.15 2.73
C ASN A 36 11.04 -10.71 2.06
N ALA A 37 11.27 -10.36 0.79
CA ALA A 37 12.45 -10.78 0.04
C ALA A 37 13.75 -10.06 0.49
N SER A 38 13.69 -9.12 1.45
CA SER A 38 14.81 -8.26 1.83
C SER A 38 15.46 -7.58 0.61
N ALA A 39 14.64 -7.27 -0.39
CA ALA A 39 15.13 -6.71 -1.65
C ALA A 39 15.57 -5.26 -1.43
N ASN A 40 16.83 -4.93 -1.70
CA ASN A 40 17.34 -3.56 -1.69
C ASN A 40 16.91 -2.81 -2.98
N SER A 41 15.60 -2.71 -3.21
CA SER A 41 15.03 -2.27 -4.49
C SER A 41 14.11 -1.07 -4.33
N THR A 42 13.90 -0.35 -5.44
CA THR A 42 12.81 0.63 -5.57
C THR A 42 11.62 -0.04 -6.25
N ILE A 43 10.43 0.10 -5.67
CA ILE A 43 9.18 -0.43 -6.20
C ILE A 43 8.24 0.72 -6.56
N ALA A 44 7.54 0.56 -7.68
CA ALA A 44 6.51 1.48 -8.14
C ALA A 44 5.14 0.96 -7.70
N LEU A 45 4.37 1.81 -7.03
CA LEU A 45 3.02 1.53 -6.57
C LEU A 45 2.05 2.36 -7.40
N GLU A 46 1.01 1.73 -7.91
CA GLU A 46 -0.09 2.44 -8.54
C GLU A 46 -1.03 2.98 -7.46
N SER A 47 -0.97 4.30 -7.23
CA SER A 47 -1.89 5.02 -6.35
C SER A 47 -2.99 5.71 -7.17
N GLN A 48 -4.13 5.95 -6.52
CA GLN A 48 -5.23 6.75 -7.06
C GLN A 48 -4.78 8.14 -7.55
N ASP A 49 -3.74 8.69 -6.93
CA ASP A 49 -3.20 10.04 -7.19
C ASP A 49 -2.05 10.02 -8.23
N GLY A 50 -1.67 8.83 -8.72
CA GLY A 50 -0.54 8.62 -9.65
C GLY A 50 0.47 7.58 -9.15
N ALA A 51 1.52 7.31 -9.92
CA ALA A 51 2.55 6.35 -9.53
C ALA A 51 3.42 6.88 -8.37
N LEU A 52 3.69 6.03 -7.38
CA LEU A 52 4.52 6.31 -6.22
C LEU A 52 5.72 5.37 -6.17
N HIS A 53 6.93 5.91 -5.98
CA HIS A 53 8.14 5.11 -5.83
C HIS A 53 8.56 5.00 -4.36
N VAL A 54 8.77 3.77 -3.88
CA VAL A 54 9.21 3.47 -2.51
C VAL A 54 10.54 2.72 -2.55
N VAL A 55 11.50 3.18 -1.77
CA VAL A 55 12.81 2.52 -1.60
C VAL A 55 12.73 1.57 -0.40
N VAL A 56 12.66 0.27 -0.66
CA VAL A 56 12.45 -0.81 0.34
C VAL A 56 13.40 -0.75 1.55
N PRO A 57 14.73 -0.54 1.41
CA PRO A 57 15.62 -0.50 2.58
C PRO A 57 15.39 0.69 3.52
N ARG A 58 14.51 1.64 3.14
CA ARG A 58 14.11 2.77 3.99
C ARG A 58 12.73 2.60 4.61
N VAL A 59 12.10 1.44 4.45
CA VAL A 59 10.80 1.12 5.03
C VAL A 59 10.99 0.46 6.39
N LEU A 60 10.45 1.08 7.43
CA LEU A 60 10.43 0.55 8.80
C LEU A 60 9.26 -0.40 9.03
N TYR A 61 8.09 -0.09 8.47
CA TYR A 61 6.91 -0.94 8.57
C TYR A 61 5.92 -0.64 7.45
N VAL A 62 5.04 -1.61 7.18
CA VAL A 62 3.84 -1.43 6.36
C VAL A 62 2.62 -1.95 7.10
N LYS A 63 1.53 -1.19 7.07
CA LYS A 63 0.22 -1.58 7.58
C LYS A 63 -0.81 -1.47 6.47
N ARG A 64 -1.40 -2.59 6.09
CA ARG A 64 -2.50 -2.65 5.12
C ARG A 64 -3.84 -2.66 5.85
N PHE A 65 -4.75 -1.77 5.46
CA PHE A 65 -6.10 -1.76 6.00
C PHE A 65 -6.97 -2.76 5.24
N ALA A 66 -7.77 -3.55 5.96
CA ALA A 66 -8.79 -4.40 5.34
C ALA A 66 -9.85 -3.50 4.67
N ARG A 67 -10.41 -3.94 3.55
CA ARG A 67 -11.51 -3.24 2.88
C ARG A 67 -12.67 -3.09 3.88
N GLU A 68 -13.12 -1.87 4.15
CA GLU A 68 -14.33 -1.64 4.95
C GLU A 68 -15.51 -2.28 4.22
N GLY A 69 -16.03 -3.40 4.75
CA GLY A 69 -17.27 -3.98 4.27
C GLY A 69 -18.38 -2.96 4.50
N ARG A 70 -19.03 -2.49 3.44
CA ARG A 70 -20.25 -1.68 3.56
C ARG A 70 -21.28 -2.53 4.32
N VAL A 71 -21.48 -2.24 5.60
CA VAL A 71 -22.58 -2.81 6.38
C VAL A 71 -23.87 -2.19 5.82
N GLY A 72 -24.43 -2.80 4.79
CA GLY A 72 -25.73 -2.44 4.26
C GLY A 72 -26.81 -2.95 5.20
N PHE A 73 -27.56 -2.05 5.84
CA PHE A 73 -28.85 -2.40 6.44
C PHE A 73 -29.83 -2.67 5.30
N GLY A 74 -29.83 -3.89 4.77
CA GLY A 74 -30.80 -4.34 3.79
C GLY A 74 -32.12 -4.70 4.49
N HIS A 75 -33.21 -4.06 4.05
CA HIS A 75 -34.56 -4.64 4.07
C HIS A 75 -34.74 -5.39 2.75
#